data_AF-A0AAU9VS99-F1
#
_entry.id   AF-A0AAU9VS99-F1
#
_cell.length_a   1.000
_cell.length_b   1.000
_cell.length_c   1.000
_cell.angle_alpha   90.00
_cell.angle_beta   90.00
_cell.angle_gamma   90.00
#
_symmetry.space_group_name_H-M   'P 1'
#
loop_
_entity.id
_entity.type
_entity.pdbx_description
1 polymer ?
#
loop_
_entity_poly.entity_id
_entity_poly.type
_entity_poly.pdbx_seq_one_letter_code
_entity_poly.pdbx_strand_id
1 'polypeptide(L)'
;SLFDILCRLLEAFQRSRIAPNIGLATQKYRAATEMMKEIEALERKLFFEQVALNVTENRCDFLDDNYRLLHDNETSLYWQKSSCQTNLEALKKKQEAIQFSRFKDENPLEQWVVCSLPNLYFGRVETLSSWH
;
A
#
# COMPACT_ATOMS: atom_id res chain seq x y z
N SER A 1 -78.84 -22.91 -44.70
CA SER A 1 -79.95 -22.84 -43.70
C SER A 1 -79.40 -22.25 -42.40
N LEU A 2 -80.23 -21.92 -41.39
CA LEU A 2 -79.76 -21.41 -40.08
C LEU A 2 -78.77 -22.39 -39.41
N PHE A 3 -78.92 -23.67 -39.72
CA PHE A 3 -78.06 -24.77 -39.30
C PHE A 3 -76.62 -24.64 -39.82
N ASP A 4 -76.42 -24.25 -41.09
CA ASP A 4 -75.07 -24.07 -41.65
C ASP A 4 -74.28 -22.94 -40.96
N ILE A 5 -74.98 -21.88 -40.55
CA ILE A 5 -74.38 -20.75 -39.84
C ILE A 5 -73.92 -21.19 -38.45
N LEU A 6 -74.76 -21.97 -37.75
CA LEU A 6 -74.44 -22.56 -36.46
C LEU A 6 -73.24 -23.50 -36.54
N CYS A 7 -73.17 -24.37 -37.55
CA CYS A 7 -72.03 -25.27 -37.77
C CYS A 7 -70.72 -24.49 -38.01
N ARG A 8 -70.75 -23.43 -38.83
CA ARG A 8 -69.56 -22.59 -39.07
C ARG A 8 -69.08 -21.84 -37.84
N LEU A 9 -70.01 -21.35 -37.01
CA LEU A 9 -69.67 -20.69 -35.74
C LEU A 9 -69.06 -21.67 -34.74
N LEU A 10 -69.59 -22.89 -34.65
CA LEU A 10 -69.04 -23.96 -33.82
C LEU A 10 -67.63 -24.36 -34.26
N GLU A 11 -67.40 -24.52 -35.56
CA GLU A 11 -66.07 -24.79 -36.09
C GLU A 11 -65.09 -23.64 -35.83
N ALA A 12 -65.52 -22.38 -36.02
CA ALA A 12 -64.68 -21.22 -35.74
C ALA A 12 -64.31 -21.12 -34.26
N PHE A 13 -65.26 -21.39 -33.36
CA PHE A 13 -65.04 -21.41 -31.91
C PHE A 13 -64.10 -22.56 -31.50
N GLN A 14 -64.29 -23.76 -32.05
CA GLN A 14 -63.39 -24.89 -31.79
C GLN A 14 -61.98 -24.62 -32.34
N ARG A 15 -61.84 -24.07 -33.54
CA ARG A 15 -60.54 -23.66 -34.10
C ARG A 15 -59.88 -22.56 -33.27
N SER A 16 -60.64 -21.63 -32.70
CA SER A 16 -60.13 -20.60 -31.79
C SER A 16 -59.63 -21.17 -30.45
N ARG A 17 -60.28 -22.21 -29.91
CA ARG A 17 -59.82 -22.91 -28.70
C ARG A 17 -58.60 -23.80 -28.95
N ILE A 18 -58.47 -24.33 -30.16
CA ILE A 18 -57.36 -25.18 -30.61
C ILE A 18 -56.18 -24.33 -31.14
N ALA A 19 -56.39 -23.03 -31.38
CA ALA A 19 -55.31 -22.09 -31.66
C ALA A 19 -54.30 -22.16 -30.49
N PRO A 20 -53.07 -22.59 -30.74
CA PRO A 20 -52.27 -23.17 -29.70
C PRO A 20 -51.72 -22.08 -28.77
N ASN A 21 -52.25 -22.02 -27.54
CA ASN A 21 -51.61 -21.39 -26.39
C ASN A 21 -50.20 -21.94 -26.09
N ILE A 22 -49.76 -22.95 -26.84
CA ILE A 22 -48.43 -23.57 -26.86
C ILE A 22 -47.35 -22.51 -27.09
N GLY A 23 -47.55 -21.53 -27.98
CA GLY A 23 -46.55 -20.49 -28.24
C GLY A 23 -46.21 -19.65 -27.00
N LEU A 24 -47.23 -19.26 -26.22
CA LEU A 24 -47.07 -18.49 -24.99
C LEU A 24 -46.45 -19.34 -23.86
N ALA A 25 -46.87 -20.60 -23.73
CA ALA A 25 -46.32 -21.53 -22.75
C ALA A 25 -44.84 -21.85 -23.02
N THR A 26 -44.48 -22.09 -24.28
CA THR A 26 -43.08 -22.32 -24.71
C THR A 26 -42.23 -21.08 -24.50
N GLN A 27 -42.75 -19.88 -24.80
CA GLN A 27 -42.03 -18.64 -24.54
C GLN A 27 -41.77 -18.41 -23.05
N LYS A 28 -42.78 -18.64 -22.19
CA LYS A 28 -42.64 -18.55 -20.73
C LYS A 28 -41.63 -19.56 -20.19
N TYR A 29 -41.66 -20.80 -20.68
CA TYR A 29 -40.69 -21.83 -20.30
C TYR A 29 -39.25 -21.45 -20.68
N ARG A 30 -39.05 -20.92 -21.90
CA ARG A 30 -37.74 -20.41 -22.34
C ARG A 30 -37.26 -19.26 -21.47
N ALA A 31 -38.12 -18.28 -21.20
CA ALA A 31 -37.78 -17.15 -20.34
C ALA A 31 -37.40 -17.60 -18.92
N ALA A 32 -38.15 -18.53 -18.33
CA ALA A 32 -37.84 -19.11 -17.02
C ALA A 32 -36.50 -19.86 -17.02
N THR A 33 -36.19 -20.60 -18.09
CA THR A 33 -34.91 -21.31 -18.24
C THR A 33 -33.74 -20.33 -18.30
N GLU A 34 -33.87 -19.26 -19.08
CA GLU A 34 -32.80 -18.24 -19.17
C GLU A 34 -32.63 -17.47 -17.85
N MET A 35 -33.74 -17.12 -17.17
CA MET A 35 -33.68 -16.53 -15.83
C MET A 35 -32.98 -17.45 -14.83
N MET A 36 -33.26 -18.75 -14.86
CA MET A 36 -32.63 -19.70 -13.95
C MET A 36 -31.13 -19.83 -14.19
N LYS A 37 -30.68 -19.84 -15.46
CA LYS A 37 -29.25 -19.78 -15.80
C LYS A 37 -28.59 -18.49 -15.33
N GLU A 38 -29.28 -17.36 -15.46
CA GLU A 38 -28.78 -16.07 -15.01
C GLU A 38 -28.64 -16.05 -13.47
N ILE A 39 -29.62 -16.58 -12.74
CA ILE A 39 -29.55 -16.74 -11.28
C ILE A 39 -28.33 -17.57 -10.90
N GLU A 40 -28.14 -18.75 -11.49
CA GLU A 40 -26.97 -19.60 -11.21
C GLU A 40 -25.64 -18.90 -11.53
N ALA A 41 -25.59 -18.12 -12.61
CA ALA A 41 -24.40 -17.35 -12.97
C ALA A 41 -24.10 -16.24 -11.95
N LEU A 42 -25.14 -15.54 -11.49
CA LEU A 42 -25.03 -14.49 -10.47
C LEU A 42 -24.63 -15.07 -9.11
N GLU A 43 -25.18 -16.21 -8.70
CA GLU A 43 -24.79 -16.90 -7.47
C GLU A 43 -23.31 -17.30 -7.49
N ARG A 44 -22.82 -17.85 -8.60
CA ARG A 44 -21.40 -18.16 -8.77
C ARG A 44 -20.53 -16.90 -8.71
N LYS A 45 -20.95 -15.82 -9.38
CA LYS A 45 -20.22 -14.55 -9.38
C LYS A 45 -20.11 -13.99 -7.95
N LEU A 46 -21.22 -13.97 -7.22
CA LEU A 46 -21.28 -13.47 -5.85
C LEU A 46 -20.41 -14.29 -4.90
N PHE A 47 -20.38 -15.62 -5.06
CA PHE A 47 -19.48 -16.48 -4.30
C PHE A 47 -18.01 -16.11 -4.52
N PHE A 48 -17.58 -15.94 -5.77
CA PHE A 48 -16.21 -15.55 -6.08
C PHE A 48 -15.86 -14.14 -5.60
N GLU A 49 -16.79 -13.19 -5.71
CA GLU A 49 -16.61 -11.84 -5.18
C GLU A 49 -16.42 -11.86 -3.66
N GLN A 50 -17.19 -12.69 -2.93
CA GLN A 50 -17.04 -12.84 -1.49
C GLN A 50 -15.69 -13.45 -1.11
N VAL A 51 -15.22 -14.46 -1.85
CA VAL A 51 -13.89 -15.05 -1.64
C VAL A 51 -12.80 -14.02 -1.92
N ALA A 52 -12.91 -13.27 -3.02
CA ALA A 52 -11.95 -12.23 -3.37
C ALA A 52 -11.88 -11.13 -2.31
N LEU A 53 -13.04 -10.71 -1.78
CA LEU A 53 -13.12 -9.73 -0.70
C LEU A 53 -12.40 -10.22 0.55
N ASN A 54 -12.73 -11.42 1.04
CA ASN A 54 -12.12 -12.00 2.23
C ASN A 54 -10.59 -12.16 2.07
N VAL A 55 -10.12 -12.64 0.92
CA VAL A 55 -8.67 -12.73 0.65
C VAL A 55 -8.01 -11.35 0.65
N THR A 56 -8.69 -10.34 0.11
CA THR A 56 -8.17 -8.96 0.05
C THR A 56 -8.12 -8.34 1.45
N GLU A 57 -9.15 -8.52 2.27
CA GLU A 57 -9.18 -8.03 3.66
C GLU A 57 -8.04 -8.64 4.49
N ASN A 58 -7.89 -9.97 4.47
CA ASN A 58 -6.79 -10.64 5.18
C ASN A 58 -5.41 -10.14 4.73
N ARG A 59 -5.26 -9.85 3.44
CA ARG A 59 -4.01 -9.32 2.89
C ARG A 59 -3.77 -7.88 3.30
N CYS A 60 -4.82 -7.06 3.39
CA CYS A 60 -4.74 -5.69 3.90
C CYS A 60 -4.34 -5.68 5.37
N ASP A 61 -4.95 -6.52 6.20
CA ASP A 61 -4.64 -6.62 7.64
C ASP A 61 -3.17 -7.02 7.86
N PHE A 62 -2.70 -8.05 7.13
CA PHE A 62 -1.30 -8.46 7.17
C PHE A 62 -0.34 -7.34 6.76
N LEU A 63 -0.70 -6.52 5.76
CA LEU A 63 0.13 -5.40 5.32
C LEU A 63 0.12 -4.26 6.34
N ASP A 64 -1.00 -3.99 7.00
CA ASP A 64 -1.09 -2.96 8.06
C ASP A 64 -0.20 -3.32 9.25
N ASP A 65 -0.25 -4.58 9.70
CA ASP A 65 0.61 -5.07 10.79
C ASP A 65 2.10 -4.93 10.46
N ASN A 66 2.49 -5.31 9.24
CA ASN A 66 3.88 -5.15 8.80
C ASN A 66 4.29 -3.68 8.70
N TYR A 67 3.40 -2.81 8.21
CA TYR A 67 3.66 -1.39 8.12
C TYR A 67 3.91 -0.79 9.51
N ARG A 68 3.08 -1.13 10.49
CA ARG A 68 3.25 -0.69 11.89
C ARG A 68 4.58 -1.15 12.46
N LEU A 69 4.93 -2.43 12.28
CA LEU A 69 6.20 -2.97 12.76
C LEU A 69 7.41 -2.26 12.12
N LEU A 70 7.36 -2.00 10.82
CA LEU A 70 8.41 -1.26 10.11
C LEU A 70 8.54 0.18 10.61
N HIS A 71 7.41 0.84 10.86
CA HIS A 71 7.38 2.20 11.39
C HIS A 71 7.98 2.31 12.80
N ASP A 72 7.65 1.35 13.68
CA ASP A 72 8.21 1.28 15.03
C ASP A 72 9.73 1.02 14.98
N ASN A 73 10.17 0.14 14.08
CA ASN A 73 11.59 -0.14 13.86
C ASN A 73 12.35 1.09 13.34
N GLU A 74 11.77 1.82 12.38
CA GLU A 74 12.35 3.06 11.86
C GLU A 74 12.51 4.10 12.96
N THR A 75 11.47 4.27 13.78
CA THR A 75 11.49 5.19 14.93
C THR A 75 12.56 4.79 15.94
N SER A 76 12.67 3.50 16.27
CA SER A 76 13.70 2.98 17.17
C SER A 76 15.11 3.24 16.62
N LEU A 77 15.35 2.96 15.33
CA LEU A 77 16.63 3.22 14.67
C LEU A 77 16.98 4.71 14.67
N TYR A 78 16.00 5.59 14.46
CA TYR A 78 16.20 7.03 14.52
C TYR A 78 16.71 7.46 15.90
N TRP A 79 16.09 6.99 16.98
CA TRP A 79 16.51 7.28 18.34
C TRP A 79 17.90 6.73 18.66
N GLN A 80 18.19 5.50 18.23
CA GLN A 80 19.52 4.90 18.41
C GLN A 80 20.61 5.68 17.67
N LYS A 81 20.34 6.10 16.43
CA LYS A 81 21.25 6.94 15.64
C LYS A 81 21.52 8.27 16.34
N SER A 82 20.48 8.94 16.83
CA SER A 82 20.61 10.21 17.54
C SER A 82 21.42 10.07 18.84
N SER A 83 21.17 9.02 19.60
CA SER A 83 21.92 8.69 20.82
C SER A 83 23.38 8.40 20.53
N CYS A 84 23.66 7.57 19.51
CA CYS A 84 25.02 7.25 19.07
C CYS A 84 25.78 8.51 18.64
N GLN A 85 25.13 9.39 17.87
CA GLN A 85 25.74 10.65 17.44
C GLN A 85 26.12 11.54 18.64
N THR A 86 25.23 11.64 19.62
CA THR A 86 25.48 12.44 20.84
C THR A 86 26.64 11.86 21.64
N ASN A 87 26.68 10.53 21.80
CA ASN A 87 27.77 9.84 22.49
C ASN A 87 29.11 10.02 21.78
N LEU A 88 29.12 9.96 20.44
CA LEU A 88 30.32 10.20 19.65
C LEU A 88 30.86 11.62 19.84
N GLU A 89 29.99 12.63 19.80
CA GLU A 89 30.39 14.02 20.04
C GLU A 89 30.92 14.24 21.46
N ALA A 90 30.33 13.58 22.46
CA ALA A 90 30.83 13.63 23.83
C ALA A 90 32.22 12.97 23.96
N LEU A 91 32.45 11.84 23.27
CA LEU A 91 33.75 11.17 23.26
C LEU A 91 34.82 12.00 22.56
N LYS A 92 34.49 12.67 21.45
CA LYS A 92 35.41 13.61 20.78
C LYS A 92 35.86 14.72 21.71
N LYS A 93 34.93 15.38 22.40
CA LYS A 93 35.25 16.43 23.38
C LYS A 93 36.14 15.93 24.52
N LYS A 94 35.87 14.72 25.04
CA LYS A 94 36.73 14.09 26.06
C LYS A 94 38.14 13.83 25.52
N GLN A 95 38.25 13.34 24.29
CA GLN A 95 39.52 13.10 23.63
C GLN A 95 40.32 14.40 23.43
N GLU A 96 39.68 15.47 22.96
CA GLU A 96 40.28 16.80 22.82
C GLU A 96 40.79 17.33 24.16
N ALA A 97 40.00 17.19 25.24
CA ALA A 97 40.40 17.61 26.58
C ALA A 97 41.62 16.84 27.10
N ILE A 98 41.69 15.52 26.83
CA ILE A 98 42.85 14.69 27.20
C ILE A 98 44.08 15.12 26.40
N GLN A 99 43.95 15.33 25.08
CA GLN A 99 45.04 15.81 24.24
C GLN A 99 45.57 17.16 24.72
N PHE A 100 44.67 18.09 25.04
CA PHE A 100 45.04 19.40 25.57
C PHE A 100 45.73 19.31 26.94
N SER A 101 45.27 18.41 27.81
CA SER A 101 45.89 18.20 29.12
C SER A 101 47.32 17.65 28.98
N ARG A 102 47.53 16.64 28.12
CA ARG A 102 48.88 16.12 27.82
C ARG A 102 49.79 17.19 27.23
N PHE A 103 49.27 18.01 26.32
CA PHE A 103 50.04 19.12 25.76
C PHE A 103 50.49 20.10 26.84
N LYS A 104 49.63 20.42 27.81
CA LYS A 104 50.00 21.26 28.97
C LYS A 104 51.07 20.62 29.85
N ASP A 105 50.97 19.31 30.10
CA ASP A 105 51.95 18.59 30.91
C ASP A 105 53.33 18.56 30.22
N GLU A 106 53.34 18.38 28.88
CA GLU A 106 54.56 18.38 28.05
C GLU A 106 55.13 19.79 27.82
N ASN A 107 54.32 20.84 27.97
CA ASN A 107 54.69 22.24 27.75
C ASN A 107 54.29 23.06 28.98
N PRO A 108 55.11 23.09 30.04
CA PRO A 108 54.80 23.84 31.26
C PRO A 108 54.65 25.33 30.99
N LEU A 109 53.63 25.97 31.58
CA LEU A 109 53.31 27.39 31.35
C LEU A 109 54.48 28.33 31.71
N GLU A 110 55.37 27.94 32.61
CA GLU A 110 56.57 28.72 32.95
C GLU A 110 57.58 28.81 31.80
N GLN A 111 57.49 27.93 30.80
CA GLN A 111 58.34 27.91 29.60
C GLN A 111 57.64 28.50 28.37
N TRP A 112 56.40 28.98 28.49
CA TRP A 112 55.65 29.55 27.37
C TRP A 112 56.12 30.98 27.08
N VAL A 113 56.92 31.12 26.03
CA VAL A 113 57.17 32.42 25.38
C VAL A 113 55.95 32.79 24.51
N VAL A 114 55.70 34.07 24.23
CA VAL A 114 54.52 34.58 23.49
C VAL A 114 54.22 33.86 22.15
N CYS A 115 55.20 33.13 21.58
CA CYS A 115 55.08 32.34 20.36
C CYS A 115 54.61 30.87 20.55
N SER A 116 54.24 30.44 21.77
CA SER A 116 53.96 29.01 22.08
C SER A 116 52.51 28.57 21.87
N LEU A 117 51.60 29.51 21.58
CA LEU A 117 50.21 29.15 21.29
C LEU A 117 50.12 28.48 19.92
N PRO A 118 49.35 27.37 19.79
CA PRO A 118 49.07 26.79 18.49
C PRO A 118 48.46 27.87 17.60
N ASN A 119 49.05 28.09 16.43
CA ASN A 119 48.51 29.00 15.44
C ASN A 119 47.09 28.55 15.07
N LEU A 120 46.07 29.21 15.63
CA LEU A 120 44.66 29.09 15.28
C LEU A 120 44.38 29.76 13.93
N TYR A 121 45.24 29.55 12.92
CA TYR A 121 44.94 29.98 11.56
C TYR A 121 43.89 29.04 11.00
N PHE A 122 42.63 29.44 11.15
CA PHE A 122 41.54 28.98 10.29
C PHE A 122 42.01 29.06 8.85
N GLY A 123 42.11 27.90 8.21
CA GLY A 123 42.58 27.77 6.84
C GLY A 123 41.76 28.63 5.89
N ARG A 124 42.37 29.70 5.40
CA ARG A 124 42.07 30.25 4.08
C ARG A 124 43.34 30.90 3.55
N VAL A 125 44.11 30.13 2.80
CA VAL A 125 44.97 30.68 1.75
C VAL A 125 44.74 29.82 0.52
N GLU A 126 43.95 30.40 -0.38
CA GLU A 126 43.88 30.03 -1.78
C GLU A 126 45.30 30.04 -2.34
N THR A 127 45.86 28.88 -2.68
CA THR A 127 47.06 28.80 -3.52
C THR A 127 46.63 28.51 -4.95
N LEU A 128 46.36 29.61 -5.66
CA LEU A 128 46.65 29.73 -7.09
C LEU A 128 48.14 29.46 -7.34
N SER A 129 48.44 28.92 -8.53
CA SER A 129 49.75 28.70 -9.17
C SER A 129 50.63 27.59 -8.57
N SER A 130 51.24 26.68 -9.34
CA SER A 130 51.74 26.76 -10.70
C SER A 130 51.80 25.37 -11.34
N TRP A 131 51.31 25.23 -12.56
CA TRP A 131 51.66 24.11 -13.44
C TRP A 131 53.03 24.40 -14.07
N HIS A 132 53.96 23.47 -13.95
CA HIS A 132 55.03 23.22 -14.91
C HIS A 132 55.45 21.76 -14.84
#